data_AF-A0A7C6A3Y3-F1
#
_entry.id   AF-A0A7C6A3Y3-F1
#
_cell.length_a   1.000
_cell.length_b   1.000
_cell.length_c   1.000
_cell.angle_alpha   90.00
_cell.angle_beta   90.00
_cell.angle_gamma   90.00
#
_symmetry.space_group_name_H-M   'P 1'
#
loop_
_entity.id
_entity.type
_entity.pdbx_description
1 polymer ?
#
loop_
_entity_poly.entity_id
_entity_poly.type
_entity_poly.pdbx_seq_one_letter_code
_entity_poly.pdbx_strand_id
1 'polypeptide(L)' 'MLESNGRPVIGLSSATASQPNSSDAFSFWLAPNVIVNPFDIVEAEQVAPEGTSRTFGI' A
#
# COMPACT_ATOMS: atom_id res chain seq x y z
N MET A 1 -15.42 14.04 18.90
CA MET A 1 -14.27 13.11 18.72
C MET A 1 -14.11 12.92 17.23
N LEU A 2 -12.97 13.31 16.65
CA LEU A 2 -12.64 12.90 15.30
C LEU A 2 -12.33 11.42 15.38
N GLU A 3 -13.22 10.59 14.85
CA GLU A 3 -12.94 9.16 14.72
C GLU A 3 -11.70 9.03 13.84
N SER A 4 -10.68 8.31 14.31
CA SER A 4 -9.64 7.84 13.42
C SER A 4 -10.33 6.95 12.39
N ASN A 5 -10.62 7.50 11.20
CA ASN A 5 -11.05 6.77 10.01
C ASN A 5 -9.92 5.80 9.61
N GLY A 6 -9.71 4.76 10.43
CA GLY A 6 -8.69 3.76 10.23
C GLY A 6 -9.03 3.00 8.96
N ARG A 7 -8.44 3.43 7.85
CA ARG A 7 -8.56 2.72 6.58
C ARG A 7 -8.04 1.31 6.82
N PRO A 8 -8.85 0.27 6.60
CA PRO A 8 -8.42 -1.09 6.88
C PRO A 8 -7.23 -1.44 5.99
N VAL A 9 -6.21 -2.07 6.56
CA VAL A 9 -5.12 -2.67 5.78
C VAL A 9 -5.69 -3.86 5.03
N ILE A 10 -5.75 -3.76 3.70
CA ILE A 10 -6.39 -4.75 2.82
C ILE A 10 -5.40 -5.77 2.22
N GLY A 11 -4.10 -5.57 2.43
CA GLY A 11 -3.07 -6.40 1.83
C GLY A 11 -1.67 -6.10 2.34
N LEU A 12 -0.72 -6.93 1.91
CA LEU A 12 0.71 -6.78 2.21
C LEU A 12 1.50 -6.70 0.91
N SER A 13 2.51 -5.81 0.88
CA SER A 13 3.53 -5.82 -0.17
C SER A 13 4.74 -6.65 0.29
N SER A 14 5.46 -7.23 -0.66
CA SER A 14 6.71 -7.96 -0.41
C SER A 14 7.84 -7.33 -1.20
N ALA A 15 9.00 -7.18 -0.59
CA ALA A 15 10.21 -6.73 -1.27
C ALA A 15 11.35 -7.70 -0.94
N THR A 16 12.18 -7.98 -1.94
CA THR A 16 13.39 -8.79 -1.79
C THR A 16 14.59 -8.01 -2.30
N ALA A 17 15.81 -8.44 -1.96
CA ALA A 17 17.02 -7.79 -2.46
C ALA A 17 17.10 -7.80 -4.00
N SER A 18 16.58 -8.84 -4.66
CA SER A 18 16.55 -8.95 -6.12
C SER A 18 15.35 -8.26 -6.77
N GLN A 19 14.28 -7.99 -6.01
CA GLN A 19 13.09 -7.26 -6.45
C GLN A 19 12.63 -6.31 -5.33
N PRO A 20 13.24 -5.11 -5.24
CA PRO A 20 12.77 -4.09 -4.33
C PRO A 20 11.44 -3.51 -4.81
N ASN A 21 10.59 -3.09 -3.87
CA ASN A 21 9.41 -2.30 -4.21
C ASN A 21 9.83 -0.87 -4.54
N SER A 22 9.25 -0.31 -5.59
CA SER A 22 9.43 1.09 -5.99
C SER A 22 8.07 1.79 -6.04
N SER A 23 8.07 3.12 -5.97
CA SER A 23 6.84 3.90 -6.17
C SER A 23 6.27 3.75 -7.59
N ASP A 24 7.12 3.48 -8.57
CA ASP A 24 6.74 3.38 -9.99
C ASP A 24 6.13 2.01 -10.35
N ALA A 25 6.52 0.97 -9.62
CA ALA A 25 5.99 -0.38 -9.78
C ALA A 25 5.96 -1.06 -8.41
N PHE A 26 4.75 -1.25 -7.86
CA PHE A 26 4.51 -2.02 -6.65
C PHE A 26 3.42 -3.07 -6.89
N SER A 27 3.50 -4.17 -6.16
CA SER A 27 2.48 -5.22 -6.17
C SER A 27 2.18 -5.63 -4.74
N PHE A 28 0.93 -6.02 -4.50
CA PHE A 28 0.47 -6.42 -3.18
C PHE A 28 -0.47 -7.61 -3.29
N TRP A 29 -0.52 -8.38 -2.20
CA TRP A 29 -1.44 -9.48 -2.05
C TRP A 29 -2.64 -9.00 -1.27
N LEU A 30 -3.84 -9.25 -1.78
CA LEU A 30 -5.06 -9.03 -1.03
C LEU A 30 -5.23 -10.12 0.03
N ALA A 31 -5.71 -9.72 1.22
CA ALA A 31 -6.08 -10.68 2.23
C ALA A 31 -7.23 -11.59 1.74
N PRO A 32 -7.33 -12.84 2.23
CA PRO A 32 -8.41 -13.74 1.85
C PRO A 32 -9.78 -13.08 2.06
N ASN A 33 -10.67 -13.21 1.07
CA ASN A 33 -12.03 -12.64 1.06
C ASN A 33 -12.12 -11.11 0.96
N VAL A 34 -11.04 -10.41 0.59
CA VAL A 34 -11.12 -8.99 0.25
C VAL A 34 -11.49 -8.83 -1.24
N ILE A 35 -12.54 -8.08 -1.51
CA ILE A 35 -12.94 -7.63 -2.85
C ILE A 35 -12.68 -6.12 -2.91
N VAL A 36 -11.90 -5.68 -3.90
CA VAL A 36 -11.64 -4.26 -4.18
C VAL A 36 -12.35 -3.83 -5.46
N ASN A 37 -12.82 -2.60 -5.52
CA ASN A 37 -13.29 -2.02 -6.78
C ASN A 37 -12.05 -1.71 -7.64
N PRO A 38 -12.06 -2.01 -8.96
CA PRO A 38 -10.94 -1.66 -9.85
C PRO A 38 -10.64 -0.15 -9.95
N PHE A 39 -11.50 0.72 -9.42
CA PHE A 39 -11.28 2.16 -9.33
C PHE A 39 -10.89 2.64 -7.92
N ASP A 40 -10.72 1.73 -6.97
CA ASP A 40 -10.24 2.08 -5.63
C ASP A 40 -8.73 2.38 -5.70
N ILE A 41 -8.33 3.50 -5.08
CA ILE A 41 -6.92 3.88 -4.97
C ILE A 41 -6.34 3.22 -3.72
N VAL A 42 -5.21 2.54 -3.89
CA VAL A 42 -4.45 1.92 -2.81
C VAL A 42 -3.41 2.90 -2.28
N GLU A 43 -3.35 3.06 -0.96
CA GLU A 43 -2.34 3.85 -0.25
C GLU A 43 -1.29 2.91 0.38
N ALA A 44 -0.02 3.25 0.21
CA ALA A 44 1.09 2.57 0.87
C ALA A 44 2.03 3.59 1.52
N GLU A 45 2.51 3.25 2.72
CA GLU A 45 3.61 3.98 3.35
C GLU A 45 4.95 3.45 2.82
N GLN A 46 5.80 4.38 2.38
CA GLN A 46 7.13 4.10 1.87
C GLN A 46 8.16 4.74 2.79
N VAL A 47 9.25 4.02 3.09
CA VAL A 47 10.43 4.61 3.71
C VAL A 47 11.24 5.29 2.62
N ALA A 48 11.48 6.59 2.76
CA ALA A 48 12.35 7.37 1.89
C ALA A 48 13.67 7.66 2.63
N PRO A 49 14.76 8.03 1.90
CA PRO A 49 16.02 8.43 2.53
C PRO A 49 15.84 9.53 3.59
N GLU A 50 14.85 10.42 3.41
CA GLU A 50 14.48 11.46 4.37
C GLU A 50 13.02 11.30 4.84
N GLY A 51 12.77 10.33 5.71
CA GLY A 51 11.49 10.16 6.41
C GLY A 51 10.54 9.17 5.75
N THR A 52 9.25 9.32 6.02
CA THR A 52 8.19 8.48 5.44
C THR A 52 7.46 9.25 4.34
N SER A 53 7.22 8.59 3.22
CA SER A 53 6.40 9.08 2.10
C SER A 53 5.15 8.23 1.98
N ARG A 54 4.11 8.79 1.33
CA ARG A 54 2.88 8.07 1.00
C ARG A 54 2.73 8.00 -0.50
N THR A 55 2.49 6.81 -1.01
CA THR A 55 2.29 6.55 -2.43
C THR A 55 0.86 6.07 -2.65
N PHE A 56 0.24 6.58 -3.71
CA PHE A 56 -1.11 6.23 -4.12
C PHE A 56 -1.04 5.59 -5.51
N GLY A 57 -1.62 4.41 -5.67
CA GLY A 57 -1.67 3.69 -6.94
C GLY A 57 -3.07 3.18 -7.27
N ILE A 58 -3.31 2.97 -8.56
CA ILE A 58 -4.45 2.22 -9.11
C ILE A 58 -3.99 0.78 -9.37
#